data_AF-A0A381KJS0-F1
#
_entry.id   AF-A0A381KJS0-F1
#
_cell.length_a   1.000
_cell.length_b   1.000
_cell.length_c   1.000
_cell.angle_alpha   90.00
_cell.angle_beta   90.00
_cell.angle_gamma   90.00
#
_symmetry.space_group_name_H-M   'P 1'
#
loop_
_entity.id
_entity.type
_entity.pdbx_description
1 polymer ?
#
loop_
_entity_poly.entity_id
_entity_poly.type
_entity_poly.pdbx_seq_one_letter_code
_entity_poly.pdbx_strand_id
1 'polypeptide(L)'
;MNMKYQHIIEVDKELCIGCGLCKNDCPVNNIIIENKKSVIKKQDCLMCGHCAAICPTKAITLTGFDEPPIELTNKPKLDSDELLMAIKSRRSIRKFKDKEVSSEIIKQIIGGR
;
A
#
# COMPACT_ATOMS: atom_id res chain seq x y z
N MET A 1 -25.92 11.67 -13.12
CA MET A 1 -24.64 11.07 -12.68
C MET A 1 -24.60 11.18 -11.16
N ASN A 2 -24.88 10.10 -10.42
CA ASN A 2 -25.08 10.16 -8.96
C ASN A 2 -23.75 10.40 -8.22
N MET A 3 -23.56 11.60 -7.67
CA MET A 3 -22.40 12.07 -6.91
C MET A 3 -22.34 11.57 -5.45
N LYS A 4 -22.80 10.35 -5.15
CA LYS A 4 -22.97 9.94 -3.73
C LYS A 4 -21.75 9.34 -3.03
N TYR A 5 -20.65 9.06 -3.73
CA TYR A 5 -19.42 8.51 -3.12
C TYR A 5 -18.18 8.99 -3.87
N GLN A 6 -17.81 10.25 -3.72
CA GLN A 6 -16.54 10.75 -4.26
C GLN A 6 -15.42 10.45 -3.26
N HIS A 7 -14.71 9.34 -3.52
CA HIS A 7 -13.40 9.10 -2.93
C HIS A 7 -12.40 10.11 -3.50
N ILE A 8 -11.76 10.86 -2.62
CA ILE A 8 -10.80 11.92 -2.97
C ILE A 8 -9.54 11.67 -2.16
N ILE A 9 -8.40 11.85 -2.82
CA ILE A 9 -7.10 11.93 -2.16
C ILE A 9 -6.61 13.38 -2.18
N GLU A 10 -6.07 13.84 -1.07
CA GLU A 10 -5.55 15.21 -0.91
C GLU A 10 -4.17 15.22 -0.27
N VAL A 11 -3.43 16.31 -0.49
CA VAL A 11 -2.13 16.56 0.12
C VAL A 11 -2.17 17.90 0.85
N ASP A 12 -1.94 17.87 2.16
CA ASP A 12 -1.65 19.06 2.94
C ASP A 12 -0.24 19.59 2.58
N LYS A 13 -0.19 20.78 2.00
CA LYS A 13 1.05 21.39 1.53
C LYS A 13 1.93 21.91 2.65
N GLU A 14 1.36 22.25 3.79
CA GLU A 14 2.11 22.75 4.94
C GLU A 14 2.85 21.60 5.62
N LEU A 15 2.19 20.44 5.75
CA LEU A 15 2.79 19.24 6.34
C LEU A 15 3.73 18.50 5.37
N CYS A 16 3.53 18.64 4.06
CA CYS A 16 4.32 17.89 3.07
C CYS A 16 5.77 18.38 3.02
N ILE A 17 6.74 17.48 3.26
CA ILE A 17 8.18 17.80 3.15
C ILE A 17 8.79 17.42 1.80
N GLY A 18 7.98 17.00 0.82
CA GLY A 18 8.45 16.70 -0.53
C GLY A 18 9.29 15.43 -0.68
N CYS A 19 9.26 14.53 0.30
CA CYS A 19 10.14 13.35 0.32
C CYS A 19 9.87 12.31 -0.79
N GLY A 20 8.71 12.35 -1.44
CA GLY A 20 8.41 11.48 -2.58
C GLY A 20 8.04 10.03 -2.26
N LEU A 21 8.00 9.62 -0.99
CA LEU A 21 7.64 8.25 -0.61
C LEU A 21 6.26 7.83 -1.13
N CYS A 22 5.25 8.68 -0.94
CA CYS A 22 3.89 8.46 -1.45
C CYS A 22 3.79 8.34 -2.97
N LYS A 23 4.63 9.07 -3.73
CA LYS A 23 4.73 8.93 -5.19
C LYS A 23 5.20 7.53 -5.56
N ASN A 24 6.25 7.04 -4.89
CA ASN A 24 6.85 5.75 -5.20
C ASN A 24 5.97 4.57 -4.76
N ASP A 25 5.14 4.77 -3.74
CA ASP A 25 4.29 3.73 -3.17
C ASP A 25 2.91 3.61 -3.84
N CYS A 26 2.49 4.62 -4.62
CA CYS A 26 1.19 4.62 -5.28
C CYS A 26 1.19 3.70 -6.52
N PRO A 27 0.47 2.56 -6.52
CA PRO A 27 0.52 1.59 -7.62
C PRO A 27 -0.14 2.08 -8.92
N VAL A 28 -0.94 3.15 -8.84
CA VAL A 28 -1.67 3.76 -9.97
C VAL A 28 -1.10 5.12 -10.38
N ASN A 29 0.02 5.54 -9.80
CA ASN A 29 0.74 6.77 -10.17
C ASN A 29 -0.11 8.05 -10.11
N ASN A 30 -0.96 8.19 -9.08
CA ASN A 30 -1.80 9.39 -8.88
C ASN A 30 -1.03 10.57 -8.28
N ILE A 31 0.17 10.36 -7.76
CA ILE A 31 0.93 11.36 -7.00
C ILE A 31 2.22 11.68 -7.74
N ILE A 32 2.51 12.96 -7.91
CA ILE A 32 3.77 13.47 -8.47
C ILE A 32 4.44 14.45 -7.49
N ILE A 33 5.67 14.86 -7.78
CA ILE A 33 6.38 15.88 -7.01
C ILE A 33 6.57 17.10 -7.90
N GLU A 34 6.05 18.25 -7.46
CA GLU A 34 6.21 19.54 -8.10
C GLU A 34 6.57 20.56 -7.03
N ASN A 35 7.51 21.47 -7.34
CA ASN A 35 7.95 22.51 -6.40
C ASN A 35 8.30 21.98 -5.00
N LYS A 36 8.97 20.82 -4.94
CA LYS A 36 9.34 20.11 -3.70
C LYS A 36 8.14 19.72 -2.82
N LYS A 37 6.95 19.53 -3.39
CA LYS A 37 5.74 19.09 -2.68
C LYS A 37 5.03 18.00 -3.47
N SER A 38 4.35 17.08 -2.79
CA SER A 38 3.50 16.07 -3.43
C SER A 38 2.24 16.72 -4.00
N VAL A 39 1.88 16.43 -5.25
CA VAL A 39 0.67 16.91 -5.93
C VAL A 39 -0.12 15.71 -6.43
N ILE A 40 -1.46 15.79 -6.29
CA ILE A 40 -2.36 14.80 -6.88
C ILE A 40 -2.59 15.13 -8.35
N LYS A 41 -2.09 14.27 -9.23
CA LYS A 41 -2.23 14.38 -10.69
C LYS A 41 -3.59 13.85 -11.17
N LYS A 42 -4.13 12.82 -10.50
CA LYS A 42 -5.37 12.12 -10.87
C LYS A 42 -6.09 11.61 -9.63
N GLN A 43 -7.41 11.51 -9.71
CA GLN A 43 -8.27 10.95 -8.65
C GLN A 43 -8.69 9.49 -8.91
N ASP A 44 -7.94 8.76 -9.75
CA ASP A 44 -8.18 7.34 -10.08
C ASP A 44 -7.64 6.41 -8.98
N CYS A 45 -8.06 6.61 -7.72
CA CYS A 45 -7.48 5.92 -6.56
C CYS A 45 -8.19 4.59 -6.27
N LEU A 46 -7.40 3.57 -5.89
CA LEU A 46 -7.88 2.23 -5.55
C LEU A 46 -8.25 2.07 -4.06
N MET A 47 -8.27 3.16 -3.28
CA MET A 47 -8.55 3.13 -1.84
C MET A 47 -7.63 2.20 -1.03
N CYS A 48 -6.37 2.01 -1.46
CA CYS A 48 -5.43 1.10 -0.78
C CYS A 48 -4.80 1.66 0.50
N GLY A 49 -4.86 2.98 0.75
CA GLY A 49 -4.33 3.61 1.97
C GLY A 49 -2.80 3.70 2.09
N HIS A 50 -2.05 3.08 1.19
CA HIS A 50 -0.58 3.02 1.18
C HIS A 50 0.09 4.39 1.29
N CYS A 51 -0.35 5.37 0.49
CA CYS A 51 0.22 6.72 0.48
C CYS A 51 0.07 7.46 1.82
N ALA A 52 -1.04 7.26 2.54
CA ALA A 52 -1.23 7.81 3.88
C ALA A 52 -0.38 7.08 4.91
N ALA A 53 -0.32 5.75 4.85
CA ALA A 53 0.45 4.92 5.77
C ALA A 53 1.96 5.21 5.70
N ILE A 54 2.52 5.43 4.50
CA ILE A 54 3.95 5.68 4.31
C ILE A 54 4.36 7.15 4.55
N CYS A 55 3.40 8.08 4.69
CA CYS A 55 3.71 9.50 4.81
C CYS A 55 4.23 9.83 6.22
N PRO A 56 5.50 10.21 6.39
CA PRO A 56 6.08 10.42 7.73
C PRO A 56 5.50 11.63 8.45
N THR A 57 4.95 12.59 7.70
CA THR A 57 4.33 13.82 8.24
C THR A 57 2.82 13.80 8.20
N LYS A 58 2.20 12.64 7.87
CA LYS A 58 0.74 12.48 7.77
C LYS A 58 0.07 13.52 6.85
N ALA A 59 0.79 13.98 5.82
CA ALA A 59 0.33 15.02 4.89
C ALA A 59 -0.67 14.53 3.83
N ILE A 60 -1.06 13.25 3.84
CA ILE A 60 -1.97 12.68 2.84
C ILE A 60 -3.23 12.17 3.52
N THR A 61 -4.37 12.55 2.98
CA THR A 61 -5.71 12.13 3.43
C THR A 61 -6.47 11.46 2.29
N LEU A 62 -7.38 10.56 2.66
CA LEU A 62 -8.26 9.84 1.75
C LEU A 62 -9.68 9.84 2.33
N THR A 63 -10.70 10.17 1.53
CA THR A 63 -12.10 10.08 1.97
C THR A 63 -12.66 8.67 1.78
N GLY A 64 -13.82 8.36 2.37
CA GLY A 64 -14.51 7.08 2.16
C GLY A 64 -14.07 5.93 3.07
N PHE A 65 -13.39 6.23 4.18
CA PHE A 65 -13.15 5.31 5.28
C PHE A 65 -13.98 5.74 6.48
N ASP A 66 -14.80 4.83 7.02
CA ASP A 66 -15.64 5.11 8.19
C ASP A 66 -14.85 5.04 9.50
N GLU A 67 -13.74 4.30 9.48
CA GLU A 67 -12.86 4.09 10.63
C GLU A 67 -11.52 4.82 10.44
N PRO A 68 -10.94 5.39 11.52
CA PRO A 68 -9.63 6.02 11.46
C PRO A 68 -8.52 4.97 11.28
N PRO A 69 -7.34 5.38 10.76
CA PRO A 69 -6.17 4.51 10.72
C PRO A 69 -5.81 3.99 12.11
N ILE A 70 -5.61 2.68 12.23
CA ILE A 70 -5.20 2.04 13.48
C ILE A 70 -3.66 2.06 13.54
N GLU A 71 -3.10 2.74 14.53
CA GLU A 71 -1.67 2.66 14.80
C GLU A 71 -1.33 1.34 15.52
N LEU A 72 -0.42 0.56 14.93
CA LEU A 72 0.12 -0.64 15.57
C LEU A 72 1.10 -0.23 16.67
N THR A 73 0.61 -0.09 17.89
CA THR A 73 1.41 0.28 19.06
C THR A 73 2.30 -0.86 19.55
N ASN A 74 1.93 -2.10 19.24
CA ASN A 74 2.64 -3.31 19.63
C ASN A 74 2.86 -4.22 18.43
N LYS A 75 3.95 -4.97 18.43
CA LYS A 75 4.16 -6.07 17.48
C LYS A 75 3.38 -7.28 18.01
N PRO A 76 2.26 -7.69 17.39
CA PRO A 76 1.54 -8.86 17.85
C PRO A 76 2.47 -10.07 17.78
N LYS A 77 2.58 -10.81 18.89
CA LYS A 77 3.15 -12.15 18.84
C LYS A 77 2.10 -13.05 18.23
N LEU A 78 2.41 -13.56 17.05
CA LEU A 78 1.60 -14.54 16.34
C LEU A 78 2.27 -15.88 16.53
N ASP A 79 1.47 -16.91 16.78
CA ASP A 79 1.95 -18.28 16.68
C ASP A 79 2.34 -18.59 15.23
N SER A 80 3.51 -19.22 15.04
CA SER A 80 4.07 -19.45 13.71
C SER A 80 3.24 -20.44 12.90
N ASP A 81 2.65 -21.43 13.55
CA ASP A 81 1.90 -22.49 12.88
C ASP A 81 0.52 -21.99 12.48
N GLU A 82 -0.15 -21.23 13.35
CA GLU A 82 -1.40 -20.54 13.03
C GLU A 82 -1.22 -19.52 11.88
N LEU A 83 -0.15 -18.73 11.93
CA LEU A 83 0.17 -17.77 10.87
C LEU A 83 0.43 -18.49 9.54
N LEU A 84 1.22 -19.57 9.56
CA LEU A 84 1.53 -20.34 8.36
C LEU A 84 0.26 -20.98 7.79
N MET A 85 -0.62 -21.51 8.63
CA MET A 85 -1.92 -22.06 8.23
C MET A 85 -2.82 -20.98 7.60
N ALA A 86 -2.86 -19.79 8.17
CA ALA A 86 -3.60 -18.66 7.63
C ALA A 86 -3.03 -18.19 6.27
N ILE A 87 -1.71 -18.14 6.11
CA ILE A 87 -1.06 -17.78 4.84
C ILE A 87 -1.33 -18.84 3.77
N LYS A 88 -1.19 -20.14 4.11
CA LYS A 88 -1.40 -21.26 3.19
C LYS A 88 -2.87 -21.39 2.74
N SER A 89 -3.83 -21.01 3.59
CA SER A 89 -5.25 -21.06 3.26
C SER A 89 -5.75 -19.85 2.47
N ARG A 90 -5.01 -18.73 2.44
CA ARG A 90 -5.37 -17.55 1.62
C ARG A 90 -5.12 -17.80 0.13
N ARG A 91 -6.19 -17.78 -0.66
CA ARG A 91 -6.11 -17.78 -2.13
C ARG A 91 -5.71 -16.38 -2.60
N SER A 92 -4.44 -16.19 -2.97
CA SER A 92 -3.93 -14.93 -3.53
C SER A 92 -3.82 -15.00 -5.06
N ILE A 93 -4.14 -13.91 -5.75
CA ILE A 93 -3.81 -13.72 -7.17
C ILE A 93 -2.38 -13.16 -7.23
N ARG A 94 -1.45 -13.89 -7.84
CA ARG A 94 -0.05 -13.49 -7.98
C ARG A 94 0.21 -12.97 -9.40
N LYS A 95 0.86 -11.81 -9.52
CA LYS A 95 1.46 -11.33 -10.77
C LYS A 95 2.94 -11.65 -10.75
N PHE A 96 3.37 -12.60 -11.56
CA PHE A 96 4.77 -12.99 -11.67
C PHE A 96 5.49 -12.11 -12.69
N LYS A 97 6.80 -11.91 -12.48
CA LYS A 97 7.68 -11.33 -13.49
C LYS A 97 7.97 -12.39 -14.54
N ASP A 98 8.17 -11.98 -15.79
CA ASP A 98 8.67 -12.86 -16.85
C ASP A 98 10.18 -13.07 -16.68
N LYS A 99 10.54 -13.77 -15.61
CA LYS A 99 11.90 -14.09 -15.25
C LYS A 99 11.92 -15.50 -14.67
N GLU A 100 12.73 -16.35 -15.25
CA GLU A 100 12.94 -17.69 -14.74
C GLU A 100 13.53 -17.65 -13.33
N VAL A 101 12.97 -18.50 -12.47
CA VAL A 101 13.49 -18.75 -11.13
C VAL A 101 14.45 -19.93 -11.23
N SER A 102 15.60 -19.83 -10.56
CA SER A 102 16.59 -20.90 -10.63
C SER A 102 16.03 -22.21 -10.10
N SER A 103 16.46 -23.33 -10.68
CA SER A 103 16.05 -24.67 -10.29
C SER A 103 16.32 -24.96 -8.80
N GLU A 104 17.36 -24.36 -8.23
CA GLU A 104 17.69 -24.50 -6.82
C GLU A 104 16.66 -23.82 -5.90
N ILE A 105 16.25 -22.60 -6.24
CA ILE A 105 15.19 -21.89 -5.52
C ILE A 105 13.85 -22.61 -5.69
N ILE A 106 13.54 -23.12 -6.89
CA ILE A 106 12.32 -23.90 -7.13
C ILE A 106 12.29 -25.14 -6.23
N LYS A 107 13.38 -25.88 -6.11
CA LYS A 107 13.49 -27.05 -5.23
C LYS A 107 13.31 -26.68 -3.77
N GLN A 108 13.84 -25.55 -3.31
CA GLN A 108 13.62 -25.06 -1.95
C GLN A 108 12.16 -24.69 -1.67
N ILE A 109 11.45 -24.12 -2.66
CA ILE A 109 10.04 -23.70 -2.52
C ILE A 109 9.08 -24.90 -2.58
N ILE A 110 9.30 -25.83 -3.51
CA ILE A 110 8.41 -26.97 -3.76
C ILE A 110 8.76 -28.17 -2.86
N GLY A 111 10.04 -28.34 -2.54
CA GLY A 111 10.58 -29.51 -1.85
C GLY A 111 10.59 -29.42 -0.33
N GLY A 112 9.89 -28.46 0.28
CA GLY A 112 9.79 -28.31 1.74
C GLY A 112 8.96 -29.41 2.42
N ARG A 113 9.42 -30.67 2.31
CA ARG A 113 9.32 -31.68 3.36
C ARG A 113 10.70 -31.84 3.99
#